data_AF-A0A356UAN3-F1
#
_entry.id   AF-A0A356UAN3-F1
#
_cell.length_a   1.000
_cell.length_b   1.000
_cell.length_c   1.000
_cell.angle_alpha   90.00
_cell.angle_beta   90.00
_cell.angle_gamma   90.00
#
_symmetry.space_group_name_H-M   'P 1'
#
loop_
_entity.id
_entity.type
_entity.pdbx_description
1 polymer ?
#
loop_
_entity_poly.entity_id
_entity_poly.type
_entity_poly.pdbx_seq_one_letter_code
_entity_poly.pdbx_strand_id
1 'polypeptide(L)' 'EPAAGMNSSEKAELMDLIWKIRNEMQLTIILVEHDMNLVMNICEQIAVLDYGRKIAD' A
#
# COMPACT_ATOMS: atom_id res chain seq x y z
N GLU A 1 -5.74 4.03 -4.57
CA GLU A 1 -5.42 5.01 -3.53
C GLU A 1 -6.36 4.86 -2.35
N PRO A 2 -6.14 3.89 -1.43
CA PRO A 2 -7.03 3.69 -0.30
C PRO A 2 -6.81 4.67 0.86
N ALA A 3 -5.69 5.39 0.91
CA ALA A 3 -5.31 6.26 2.03
C ALA A 3 -5.56 7.76 1.78
N ALA A 4 -6.10 8.11 0.61
CA ALA A 4 -6.32 9.50 0.22
C ALA A 4 -7.37 10.18 1.13
N GLY A 5 -7.05 11.37 1.65
CA GLY A 5 -7.93 12.13 2.55
C GLY A 5 -7.95 11.66 4.00
N MET A 6 -7.24 10.58 4.35
CA MET A 6 -7.11 10.08 5.72
C MET A 6 -6.04 10.82 6.52
N ASN A 7 -6.28 10.99 7.82
CA ASN A 7 -5.28 11.48 8.77
C ASN A 7 -4.28 10.37 9.17
N SER A 8 -3.25 10.73 9.94
CA SER A 8 -2.19 9.80 10.32
C SER A 8 -2.67 8.57 11.10
N SER A 9 -3.68 8.72 11.95
CA SER A 9 -4.26 7.61 12.73
C SER A 9 -5.05 6.67 11.83
N GLU A 10 -5.88 7.22 10.96
CA GLU A 10 -6.68 6.46 9.99
C GLU A 10 -5.79 5.66 9.02
N LYS A 11 -4.65 6.22 8.61
CA LYS A 11 -3.65 5.50 7.80
C LYS A 11 -3.03 4.32 8.54
N ALA A 12 -2.74 4.47 9.84
CA ALA A 12 -2.20 3.38 10.65
C ALA A 12 -3.22 2.25 10.81
N GLU A 13 -4.50 2.58 11.07
CA GLU A 13 -5.57 1.59 11.14
C GLU A 13 -5.77 0.85 9.80
N LEU A 14 -5.67 1.56 8.68
CA LEU A 14 -5.72 0.95 7.35
C LEU A 14 -4.56 -0.03 7.13
N MET A 15 -3.34 0.34 7.54
CA MET A 15 -2.18 -0.56 7.45
C MET A 15 -2.41 -1.85 8.24
N ASP A 16 -2.86 -1.73 9.50
CA ASP A 16 -3.12 -2.88 10.36
C ASP A 16 -4.20 -3.79 9.77
N LEU A 17 -5.25 -3.22 9.17
CA LEU A 17 -6.30 -3.97 8.49
C LEU A 17 -5.75 -4.77 7.30
N ILE A 18 -4.92 -4.15 6.45
CA ILE A 18 -4.32 -4.81 5.29
C ILE A 18 -3.43 -5.97 5.75
N TRP A 19 -2.61 -5.76 6.79
CA TRP A 19 -1.78 -6.80 7.39
C TRP A 19 -2.60 -7.97 7.93
N LYS A 20 -3.69 -7.67 8.63
CA LYS A 20 -4.60 -8.69 9.17
C LYS A 20 -5.22 -9.54 8.06
N ILE A 21 -5.79 -8.91 7.03
CA ILE A 21 -6.39 -9.61 5.89
C ILE A 21 -5.36 -10.51 5.21
N ARG A 22 -4.16 -9.98 4.93
CA ARG A 22 -3.08 -10.74 4.32
C ARG A 22 -2.74 -11.99 5.14
N ASN A 23 -2.54 -11.82 6.44
CA ASN A 23 -2.04 -12.89 7.32
C ASN A 23 -3.12 -13.95 7.61
N GLU A 24 -4.36 -13.53 7.83
CA GLU A 24 -5.47 -14.44 8.16
C GLU A 24 -5.97 -15.19 6.93
N MET A 25 -6.01 -14.53 5.77
CA MET A 25 -6.60 -15.09 4.55
C MET A 25 -5.56 -15.63 3.56
N GLN A 26 -4.26 -15.41 3.81
CA GLN A 26 -3.14 -15.78 2.93
C GLN A 26 -3.32 -15.28 1.49
N LEU A 27 -3.83 -14.05 1.35
CA LEU A 27 -4.09 -13.43 0.05
C LEU A 27 -2.91 -12.62 -0.44
N THR A 28 -2.76 -12.55 -1.77
CA THR A 28 -1.94 -11.54 -2.42
C THR A 28 -2.74 -10.24 -2.53
N ILE A 29 -2.15 -9.13 -2.10
CA ILE A 29 -2.77 -7.80 -2.15
C ILE A 29 -1.96 -6.93 -3.10
N ILE A 30 -2.64 -6.31 -4.07
CA ILE A 30 -2.05 -5.28 -4.94
C ILE A 30 -2.54 -3.93 -4.44
N LEU A 31 -1.59 -3.10 -3.99
CA LEU A 31 -1.86 -1.76 -3.50
C LEU A 31 -1.41 -0.72 -4.55
N VAL A 32 -2.27 0.25 -4.83
CA VAL A 32 -1.95 1.42 -5.67
C VAL A 32 -2.12 2.66 -4.81
N GLU A 33 -1.01 3.37 -4.54
CA GLU A 33 -0.98 4.52 -3.65
C GLU A 33 0.17 5.47 -4.02
N HIS A 34 0.02 6.77 -3.76
CA HIS A 34 1.05 7.78 -3.99
C HIS A 34 1.74 8.23 -2.69
N ASP A 35 1.19 7.90 -1.52
CA ASP A 35 1.86 8.10 -0.23
C ASP A 35 3.03 7.11 -0.05
N MET A 36 4.25 7.58 -0.29
CA MET A 36 5.45 6.76 -0.18
C MET A 36 5.76 6.28 1.24
N ASN A 37 5.37 7.01 2.29
CA ASN A 37 5.55 6.50 3.66
C ASN A 37 4.68 5.27 3.87
N LEU A 38 3.48 5.25 3.31
CA LEU A 38 2.59 4.11 3.42
C LEU A 38 3.12 2.92 2.62
N VAL A 39 3.46 3.15 1.35
CA VAL A 39 3.99 2.13 0.44
C VAL A 39 5.22 1.44 1.03
N MET A 40 6.19 2.21 1.54
CA MET A 40 7.45 1.67 2.06
C MET A 40 7.27 0.84 3.35
N ASN A 41 6.21 1.08 4.11
CA ASN A 41 5.95 0.35 5.37
C ASN A 41 5.16 -0.95 5.16
N ILE A 42 4.44 -1.10 4.04
CA ILE A 42 3.51 -2.23 3.86
C ILE A 42 3.82 -3.13 2.68
N CYS A 43 4.45 -2.61 1.63
CA CYS A 43 4.70 -3.36 0.41
C CYS A 43 6.02 -4.15 0.50
N GLU A 44 5.97 -5.43 0.14
CA GLU A 44 7.16 -6.28 0.03
C GLU A 44 7.88 -6.10 -1.31
N GLN A 45 7.11 -5.73 -2.33
CA GLN A 45 7.59 -5.43 -3.69
C GLN A 45 6.93 -4.14 -4.15
N ILE A 46 7.70 -3.26 -4.81
CA ILE A 46 7.24 -1.93 -5.19
C ILE A 46 7.56 -1.69 -6.66
N ALA A 47 6.54 -1.65 -7.51
CA ALA A 47 6.69 -1.19 -8.88
C ALA A 47 6.33 0.30 -9.00
N VAL A 48 7.21 1.10 -9.58
CA VAL A 48 6.94 2.53 -9.85
C VAL A 48 6.54 2.71 -11.31
N LEU A 49 5.41 3.36 -11.56
CA LEU A 49 4.93 3.67 -12.90
C LEU A 49 4.95 5.17 -13.16
N ASP A 50 5.44 5.56 -14.34
CA ASP A 50 5.40 6.92 -14.87
C ASP A 50 4.92 6.90 -16.32
N TYR A 51 3.90 7.70 -16.64
CA TYR A 51 3.23 7.74 -17.95
C TYR A 51 2.94 6.35 -18.56
N GLY A 52 2.42 5.43 -17.76
CA GLY A 52 2.07 4.07 -18.21
C GLY A 52 3.27 3.14 -18.45
N ARG A 53 4.49 3.56 -18.08
CA ARG A 53 5.70 2.75 -18.16
C ARG A 53 6.21 2.45 -16.76
N LYS A 54 6.64 1.22 -16.52
CA LYS A 54 7.34 0.87 -15.27
C LYS A 54 8.76 1.42 -15.32
N ILE A 55 9.14 2.19 -14.30
CA ILE A 55 10.44 2.85 -14.21
C ILE A 55 11.34 2.26 -13.10
N ALA A 56 10.77 1.50 -12.14
CA ALA A 56 11.51 0.81 -11.08
C ALA A 56 10.74 -0.42 -10.53
N ASP A 57 11.45 -1.32 -9.85
CA ASP A 57 10.99 -2.51 -9.08
C ASP A 57 11.67 -2.58 -7.71
#